data_AF-A0AAE9CTV4-F1
#
_entry.id   AF-A0AAE9CTV4-F1
#
_cell.length_a   1.000
_cell.length_b   1.000
_cell.length_c   1.000
_cell.angle_alpha   90.00
_cell.angle_beta   90.00
_cell.angle_gamma   90.00
#
_symmetry.space_group_name_H-M   'P 1'
#
loop_
_entity.id
_entity.type
_entity.pdbx_description
1 polymer ?
#
loop_
_entity_poly.entity_id
_entity_poly.type
_entity_poly.pdbx_seq_one_letter_code
_entity_poly.pdbx_strand_id
1 'polypeptide(L)'
;MNYLQILLLAAFVGFAATQWNLECKIQVKFRNDAHKKVRVDLLVPSLSIMSDPVILEKFKQEKSVNIKGKNCEQKPWVFMVYGEQDGKWVLKKKTQSKFTGNGWFLTSVDDEYTLNVLDRQGIACSEGNCGK
;
A
#
# COMPACT_ATOMS: atom_id res chain seq x y z
N MET A 1 -34.27 4.88 -32.37
CA MET A 1 -32.90 5.32 -32.02
C MET A 1 -32.00 4.96 -33.20
N ASN A 2 -31.35 5.93 -33.85
CA ASN A 2 -30.53 5.62 -35.04
C ASN A 2 -29.12 5.16 -34.63
N TYR A 3 -28.38 4.60 -35.59
CA TYR A 3 -27.04 4.05 -35.37
C TYR A 3 -26.05 5.07 -34.75
N LEU A 4 -26.15 6.34 -35.14
CA LEU A 4 -25.34 7.43 -34.61
C LEU A 4 -25.63 7.71 -33.12
N GLN A 5 -26.91 7.64 -32.70
CA GLN A 5 -27.30 7.78 -31.30
C GLN A 5 -26.78 6.63 -30.44
N ILE A 6 -26.78 5.40 -30.97
CA ILE A 6 -26.24 4.22 -30.26
C ILE A 6 -24.72 4.35 -30.08
N LEU A 7 -24.00 4.78 -31.12
CA LEU A 7 -22.56 5.02 -31.06
C LEU A 7 -22.19 6.13 -30.07
N LEU A 8 -22.95 7.24 -30.06
CA LEU A 8 -22.76 8.33 -29.12
C LEU A 8 -23.02 7.88 -27.68
N LEU A 9 -24.08 7.10 -27.43
CA LEU A 9 -24.34 6.53 -26.11
C LEU A 9 -23.21 5.60 -25.66
N ALA A 10 -22.73 4.72 -26.54
CA ALA A 10 -21.63 3.81 -26.24
C ALA A 10 -20.33 4.56 -25.90
N ALA A 11 -20.02 5.62 -26.65
CA ALA A 11 -18.87 6.49 -26.38
C ALA A 11 -19.01 7.22 -25.03
N PHE A 12 -20.21 7.70 -24.70
CA PHE A 12 -20.47 8.41 -23.45
C PHE A 12 -20.39 7.48 -22.23
N VAL A 13 -20.96 6.27 -22.34
CA VAL A 13 -20.87 5.24 -21.30
C VAL A 13 -19.42 4.77 -21.11
N GLY A 14 -18.68 4.58 -22.21
CA GLY A 14 -17.25 4.27 -22.17
C GLY A 14 -16.43 5.36 -21.50
N PHE A 15 -16.71 6.63 -21.77
CA PHE A 15 -16.02 7.75 -21.14
C PHE A 15 -16.33 7.84 -19.63
N ALA A 16 -17.62 7.72 -19.25
CA ALA A 16 -18.02 7.75 -17.85
C ALA A 16 -17.43 6.59 -17.02
N ALA A 17 -17.23 5.41 -17.62
CA ALA A 17 -16.59 4.27 -16.95
C ALA A 17 -15.12 4.53 -16.57
N THR A 18 -14.43 5.44 -17.26
CA THR A 18 -13.03 5.79 -16.96
C THR A 18 -12.86 6.78 -15.81
N GLN A 19 -13.96 7.42 -15.34
CA GLN A 19 -13.94 8.41 -14.25
C GLN A 19 -14.22 7.81 -12.86
N TRP A 20 -14.17 6.49 -12.71
CA TRP A 20 -14.40 5.82 -11.44
C TRP A 20 -13.26 6.13 -10.47
N ASN A 21 -13.44 7.20 -9.70
CA ASN A 21 -12.53 7.56 -8.63
C ASN A 21 -12.69 6.57 -7.48
N LEU A 22 -11.83 5.55 -7.43
CA LEU A 22 -11.85 4.56 -6.37
C LEU A 22 -11.34 5.22 -5.09
N GLU A 23 -12.24 5.49 -4.16
CA GLU A 23 -11.83 5.96 -2.84
C GLU A 23 -11.06 4.84 -2.12
N CYS A 24 -9.96 5.23 -1.46
CA CYS A 24 -9.27 4.34 -0.56
C CYS A 24 -9.26 4.91 0.86
N LYS A 25 -9.60 4.07 1.82
CA LYS A 25 -9.50 4.32 3.26
C LYS A 25 -8.90 3.09 3.89
N ILE A 26 -7.57 3.06 3.97
CA ILE A 26 -6.79 1.87 4.29
C ILE A 26 -5.98 2.10 5.56
N GLN A 27 -6.19 1.25 6.56
CA GLN A 27 -5.27 1.14 7.69
C GLN A 27 -4.19 0.10 7.37
N VAL A 28 -2.95 0.56 7.26
CA VAL A 28 -1.79 -0.31 7.11
C VAL A 28 -1.24 -0.64 8.48
N LYS A 29 -1.24 -1.92 8.87
CA LYS A 29 -0.65 -2.39 10.12
C LYS A 29 0.72 -2.97 9.82
N PHE A 30 1.72 -2.58 10.62
CA PHE A 30 3.09 -3.06 10.53
C PHE A 30 3.43 -3.81 11.80
N ARG A 31 3.85 -5.06 11.66
CA ARG A 31 4.34 -5.92 12.74
C ARG A 31 5.82 -6.21 12.58
N ASN A 32 6.54 -6.23 13.70
CA ASN A 32 7.92 -6.68 13.71
C ASN A 32 7.98 -8.17 14.00
N ASP A 33 8.21 -9.00 12.99
CA ASP A 33 8.51 -10.41 13.15
C ASP A 33 10.02 -10.68 13.14
N ALA A 34 10.84 -9.62 13.10
CA ALA A 34 12.27 -9.70 13.28
C ALA A 34 12.65 -9.60 14.76
N HIS A 35 13.76 -10.21 15.13
CA HIS A 35 14.35 -10.13 16.48
C HIS A 35 15.30 -8.94 16.63
N LYS A 36 15.03 -7.86 15.89
CA LYS A 36 15.84 -6.63 15.85
C LYS A 36 14.97 -5.40 15.60
N LYS A 37 15.53 -4.21 15.82
CA LYS A 37 14.85 -2.96 15.50
C LYS A 37 14.74 -2.79 13.99
N VAL A 38 13.56 -2.38 13.54
CA VAL A 38 13.31 -2.08 12.12
C VAL A 38 12.58 -0.74 12.01
N ARG A 39 12.86 -0.02 10.93
CA ARG A 39 12.09 1.16 10.54
C ARG A 39 11.44 0.88 9.19
N VAL A 40 10.16 1.22 9.07
CA VAL A 40 9.42 1.12 7.82
C VAL A 40 8.90 2.49 7.44
N ASP A 41 9.21 2.90 6.21
CA ASP A 41 8.67 4.10 5.61
C ASP A 41 7.73 3.70 4.47
N LEU A 42 6.53 4.27 4.46
CA LEU A 42 5.53 4.03 3.42
C LEU A 42 5.33 5.27 2.55
N LEU A 43 5.62 5.13 1.26
CA LEU A 43 5.30 6.12 0.24
C LEU A 43 4.11 5.64 -0.59
N VAL A 44 3.10 6.51 -0.76
CA VAL A 44 1.93 6.29 -1.61
C VAL A 44 1.96 7.33 -2.75
N PRO A 45 2.62 7.01 -3.88
CA PRO A 45 2.93 8.02 -4.90
C PRO A 45 1.72 8.63 -5.59
N SER A 46 0.60 7.90 -5.72
CA SER A 46 -0.65 8.42 -6.31
C SER A 46 -1.23 9.57 -5.50
N LEU A 47 -0.93 9.61 -4.20
CA LEU A 47 -1.41 10.64 -3.28
C LEU A 47 -0.34 11.68 -2.93
N SER A 48 0.90 11.50 -3.39
CA SER A 48 2.07 12.28 -2.95
C SER A 48 2.25 12.28 -1.42
N ILE A 49 1.89 11.16 -0.77
CA ILE A 49 1.98 11.00 0.69
C ILE A 49 3.16 10.12 1.05
N MET A 50 3.96 10.58 2.02
CA MET A 50 4.93 9.79 2.76
C MET A 50 4.41 9.67 4.20
N SER A 51 4.39 8.46 4.76
CA SER A 51 4.03 8.27 6.17
C SER A 51 5.14 8.79 7.09
N ASP A 52 4.79 9.10 8.34
CA ASP A 52 5.80 9.17 9.39
C ASP A 52 6.56 7.83 9.48
N PRO A 53 7.86 7.84 9.82
CA PRO A 53 8.64 6.62 9.99
C PRO A 53 8.06 5.70 11.05
N VAL A 54 7.76 4.46 10.67
CA VAL A 54 7.27 3.44 11.59
C VAL A 54 8.45 2.69 12.20
N ILE A 55 8.87 3.12 13.39
CA ILE A 55 9.95 2.44 14.13
C ILE A 55 9.35 1.33 15.00
N LEU A 56 9.77 0.09 14.79
CA LEU A 56 9.37 -1.07 15.58
C LEU A 56 10.60 -1.63 16.30
N GLU A 57 10.58 -1.57 17.62
CA GLU A 57 11.73 -1.87 18.48
C GLU A 57 11.69 -3.28 19.06
N LYS A 58 10.49 -3.83 19.29
CA LYS A 58 10.30 -5.12 19.96
C LYS A 58 9.72 -6.16 19.00
N PHE A 59 10.07 -7.42 19.21
CA PHE A 59 9.42 -8.55 18.54
C PHE A 59 7.91 -8.52 18.80
N LYS A 60 7.12 -8.78 17.76
CA LYS A 60 5.65 -8.69 17.71
C LYS A 60 5.06 -7.31 18.01
N GLN A 61 5.87 -6.25 18.08
CA GLN A 61 5.33 -4.90 18.17
C GLN A 61 4.55 -4.57 16.90
N GLU A 62 3.37 -3.98 17.08
CA GLU A 62 2.54 -3.47 15.99
C GLU A 62 2.38 -1.95 16.06
N LYS A 63 2.39 -1.31 14.89
CA LYS A 63 2.01 0.10 14.70
C LYS A 63 1.16 0.21 13.44
N SER A 64 0.39 1.28 13.30
CA SER A 64 -0.47 1.46 12.14
C SER A 64 -0.39 2.87 11.57
N VAL A 65 -0.59 2.95 10.25
CA VAL A 65 -0.69 4.19 9.49
C VAL A 65 -2.03 4.18 8.75
N ASN A 66 -2.73 5.31 8.75
CA ASN A 66 -3.98 5.45 8.01
C ASN A 66 -3.72 6.20 6.70
N ILE A 67 -4.12 5.62 5.58
CA ILE A 67 -4.07 6.22 4.26
C ILE A 67 -5.50 6.49 3.80
N LYS A 68 -5.77 7.74 3.39
CA LYS A 68 -7.04 8.14 2.81
C LYS A 68 -6.82 8.94 1.55
N GLY A 69 -7.51 8.60 0.48
CA GLY A 69 -7.36 9.28 -0.80
C GLY A 69 -8.25 8.69 -1.89
N LYS A 70 -7.90 8.97 -3.15
CA LYS A 70 -8.56 8.43 -4.34
C LYS A 70 -7.51 7.84 -5.27
N ASN A 71 -7.89 6.77 -5.98
CA ASN A 71 -7.09 6.12 -7.01
C ASN A 71 -5.70 5.68 -6.51
N CYS A 72 -5.69 5.09 -5.31
CA CYS A 72 -4.45 4.80 -4.60
C CYS A 72 -3.62 3.72 -5.32
N GLU A 73 -4.24 2.91 -6.16
CA GLU A 73 -3.63 1.88 -6.99
C GLU A 73 -2.99 2.38 -8.29
N GLN A 74 -3.20 3.65 -8.70
CA GLN A 74 -2.66 4.16 -9.97
C GLN A 74 -1.13 4.04 -10.08
N LYS A 75 -0.42 4.16 -8.95
CA LYS A 75 1.02 3.97 -8.84
C LYS A 75 1.32 2.95 -7.73
N PRO A 76 2.34 2.10 -7.90
CA PRO A 76 2.75 1.17 -6.84
C PRO A 76 3.12 1.92 -5.57
N TRP A 77 2.57 1.47 -4.45
CA TRP A 77 2.99 1.89 -3.12
C TRP A 77 4.39 1.36 -2.89
N VAL A 78 5.21 2.11 -2.14
CA VAL A 78 6.60 1.78 -1.90
C VAL A 78 6.84 1.65 -0.41
N PHE A 79 7.22 0.46 0.01
CA PHE A 79 7.63 0.14 1.37
C PHE A 79 9.14 0.11 1.42
N MET A 80 9.74 0.89 2.29
CA MET A 80 11.18 0.94 2.49
C MET A 80 11.48 0.47 3.91
N VAL A 81 12.21 -0.64 4.01
CA VAL A 81 12.58 -1.26 5.29
C VAL A 81 14.05 -0.94 5.56
N TYR A 82 14.29 -0.38 6.74
CA TYR A 82 15.61 0.03 7.21
C TYR A 82 16.00 -0.79 8.43
N GLY A 83 17.28 -1.14 8.49
CA GLY A 83 17.93 -1.70 9.67
C GLY A 83 18.85 -0.68 10.30
N GLU A 84 19.07 -0.79 11.60
CA GLU A 84 20.05 0.03 12.32
C GLU A 84 21.46 -0.53 12.13
N GLN A 85 22.40 0.32 11.74
CA GLN A 85 23.82 0.00 11.60
C GLN A 85 24.62 1.22 12.06
N ASP A 86 25.48 1.04 13.07
CA ASP A 86 26.32 2.11 13.64
C ASP A 86 25.52 3.36 14.06
N GLY A 87 24.35 3.13 14.68
CA GLY A 87 23.43 4.21 15.12
C GLY A 87 22.73 4.95 13.99
N LYS A 88 22.82 4.46 12.74
CA LYS A 88 22.17 5.05 11.56
C LYS A 88 21.19 4.07 10.94
N TRP A 89 20.10 4.61 10.39
CA TRP A 89 19.16 3.84 9.58
C TRP A 89 19.73 3.64 8.18
N VAL A 90 19.92 2.38 7.79
CA VAL A 90 20.39 1.99 6.46
C VAL A 90 19.29 1.24 5.75
N LEU A 91 18.96 1.66 4.52
CA LEU A 91 17.95 0.97 3.70
C LEU A 91 18.42 -0.46 3.44
N LYS A 92 17.61 -1.44 3.81
CA LYS A 92 17.90 -2.87 3.60
C LYS A 92 17.08 -3.45 2.47
N LYS A 93 15.79 -3.09 2.37
CA LYS A 93 14.91 -3.63 1.33
C LYS A 93 13.86 -2.61 0.91
N LYS A 94 13.46 -2.70 -0.36
CA LYS A 94 12.35 -1.95 -0.94
C LYS A 94 11.37 -2.93 -1.57
N THR A 95 10.09 -2.76 -1.29
CA THR A 95 9.02 -3.60 -1.85
C THR A 95 7.94 -2.70 -2.43
N GLN A 96 7.36 -3.14 -3.54
CA GLN A 96 6.32 -2.40 -4.23
C GLN A 96 5.09 -3.28 -4.46
N SER A 97 3.92 -2.69 -4.23
CA SER A 97 2.62 -3.34 -4.45
C SER A 97 1.54 -2.29 -4.73
N LYS A 98 0.48 -2.65 -5.44
CA LYS A 98 -0.68 -1.76 -5.68
C LYS A 98 -1.85 -2.18 -4.79
N PHE A 99 -2.30 -1.27 -3.94
CA PHE A 99 -3.42 -1.48 -3.03
C PHE A 99 -4.57 -0.49 -3.29
N THR A 100 -5.80 -0.98 -3.15
CA THR A 100 -7.02 -0.16 -3.17
C THR A 100 -8.10 -0.77 -2.27
N GLY A 101 -9.17 -0.01 -2.02
CA GLY A 101 -10.31 -0.43 -1.22
C GLY A 101 -10.41 0.25 0.15
N ASN A 102 -11.33 -0.25 0.96
CA ASN A 102 -11.71 0.33 2.24
C ASN A 102 -11.63 -0.75 3.33
N GLY A 103 -10.69 -0.59 4.26
CA GLY A 103 -10.45 -1.58 5.30
C GLY A 103 -9.02 -1.53 5.84
N TRP A 104 -8.42 -2.69 6.06
CA TRP A 104 -7.09 -2.79 6.64
C TRP A 104 -6.30 -3.97 6.06
N PHE A 105 -4.97 -3.88 6.11
CA PHE A 105 -4.09 -5.03 5.89
C PHE A 105 -2.93 -5.04 6.87
N LEU A 106 -2.49 -6.24 7.23
CA LEU A 106 -1.38 -6.50 8.13
C LEU A 106 -0.15 -6.87 7.32
N THR A 107 0.95 -6.19 7.61
CA THR A 107 2.28 -6.51 7.10
C THR A 107 3.19 -6.92 8.24
N SER A 108 4.15 -7.80 7.97
CA SER A 108 5.22 -8.14 8.90
C SER A 108 6.58 -7.99 8.25
N VAL A 109 7.54 -7.46 8.99
CA VAL A 109 8.96 -7.48 8.61
C VAL A 109 9.65 -8.63 9.32
N ASP A 110 10.32 -9.50 8.57
CA ASP A 110 11.10 -10.62 9.13
C ASP A 110 12.59 -10.27 9.34
N ASP A 111 13.36 -11.23 9.84
CA ASP A 111 14.79 -11.06 10.13
C ASP A 111 15.65 -10.76 8.88
N GLU A 112 15.15 -11.01 7.67
CA GLU A 112 15.80 -10.68 6.41
C GLU A 112 15.35 -9.31 5.85
N TYR A 113 14.62 -8.54 6.65
CA TYR A 113 14.01 -7.26 6.27
C TYR A 113 12.96 -7.41 5.15
N THR A 114 12.43 -8.61 4.93
CA THR A 114 11.34 -8.82 3.97
C THR A 114 10.03 -8.40 4.59
N LEU A 115 9.33 -7.51 3.90
CA LEU A 115 7.96 -7.14 4.27
C LEU A 115 6.98 -8.06 3.55
N ASN A 116 6.19 -8.80 4.31
CA ASN A 116 5.16 -9.72 3.83
C ASN A 116 3.78 -9.21 4.22
N VAL A 117 2.80 -9.29 3.31
CA VAL A 117 1.38 -9.09 3.65
C VAL A 117 0.86 -10.40 4.23
N LEU A 118 0.29 -10.36 5.43
CA LEU A 118 -0.16 -11.53 6.17
C LEU A 118 -1.67 -11.72 6.17
N ASP A 119 -2.41 -10.63 6.26
CA ASP A 119 -3.86 -10.65 6.34
C ASP A 119 -4.44 -9.34 5.81
N ARG A 120 -5.69 -9.37 5.35
CA ARG A 120 -6.39 -8.21 4.82
C ARG A 120 -7.90 -8.36 4.89
N GLN A 121 -8.57 -7.24 5.12
CA GLN A 121 -10.02 -7.13 5.04
C GLN A 121 -10.40 -5.90 4.23
N GLY A 122 -11.23 -6.09 3.19
CA GLY A 122 -11.74 -4.99 2.35
C GLY A 122 -10.69 -4.33 1.45
N ILE A 123 -9.49 -4.93 1.35
CA ILE A 123 -8.37 -4.43 0.55
C ILE A 123 -8.10 -5.39 -0.61
N ALA A 124 -8.06 -4.84 -1.82
CA ALA A 124 -7.56 -5.54 -3.00
C ALA A 124 -6.08 -5.21 -3.22
N CYS A 125 -5.31 -6.22 -3.65
CA CYS A 125 -3.95 -6.03 -4.11
C CYS A 125 -3.85 -6.59 -5.53
N SER A 126 -3.53 -5.72 -6.50
CA SER A 126 -3.61 -6.04 -7.92
C SER A 126 -2.25 -6.36 -8.54
N GLU A 127 -1.15 -5.99 -7.89
CA GLU A 127 0.22 -6.16 -8.40
C GLU A 127 1.23 -6.14 -7.25
N GLY A 128 2.35 -6.88 -7.40
CA GLY A 128 3.48 -6.85 -6.48
C GLY A 128 3.42 -7.89 -5.36
N ASN A 129 4.06 -7.60 -4.23
CA ASN A 129 4.02 -8.48 -3.06
C ASN A 129 2.67 -8.33 -2.33
N CYS A 130 1.71 -9.15 -2.74
CA CYS A 130 0.33 -9.12 -2.24
C CYS A 130 0.05 -10.09 -1.09
N GLY A 131 1.09 -10.74 -0.56
CA GLY A 131 0.94 -11.91 0.31
C GLY A 131 0.72 -13.19 -0.50
N LYS A 132 0.83 -14.33 0.16
CA LYS A 132 0.39 -15.62 -0.39
C LYS A 132 -1.06 -15.89 -0.02
#